data_AF-W7QNB5-F1
#
_entry.id   AF-W7QNB5-F1
#
_cell.length_a   1.000
_cell.length_b   1.000
_cell.length_c   1.000
_cell.angle_alpha   90.00
_cell.angle_beta   90.00
_cell.angle_gamma   90.00
#
_symmetry.space_group_name_H-M   'P 1'
#
loop_
_entity.id
_entity.type
_entity.pdbx_description
1 polymer ?
#
loop_
_entity_poly.entity_id
_entity_poly.type
_entity_poly.pdbx_seq_one_letter_code
_entity_poly.pdbx_strand_id
1 'polypeptide(L)' 'MLARVCPTSMIFVPSVDGISHNINEYTASEDLEAGTNVLLQVLLDLAE' A
#
# COMPACT_ATOMS: atom_id res chain seq x y z
N MET A 1 -3.05 -14.21 -10.74
CA MET A 1 -2.92 -13.72 -9.35
C MET A 1 -1.52 -14.04 -8.88
N LEU A 2 -0.70 -13.04 -8.55
CA LEU A 2 0.69 -13.23 -8.11
C LEU A 2 0.78 -14.18 -6.90
N ALA A 3 -0.13 -14.04 -5.93
CA ALA A 3 -0.20 -14.89 -4.74
C ALA A 3 -0.36 -16.40 -5.00
N ARG A 4 -0.72 -16.84 -6.22
CA ARG A 4 -0.81 -18.27 -6.56
C ARG A 4 0.51 -18.88 -7.04
N VAL A 5 1.48 -18.06 -7.42
CA VAL A 5 2.72 -18.50 -8.10
C VAL A 5 3.99 -17.99 -7.44
N CYS A 6 3.90 -17.09 -6.48
CA CYS A 6 5.02 -16.63 -5.65
C CYS A 6 4.53 -16.09 -4.29
N PRO A 7 5.40 -16.03 -3.28
CA PRO A 7 5.13 -15.29 -2.04
C PRO A 7 4.68 -13.86 -2.37
N THR A 8 3.58 -13.43 -1.79
CA THR A 8 2.96 -12.12 -2.06
C THR A 8 2.40 -11.58 -0.75
N SER A 9 2.53 -10.27 -0.55
CA SER A 9 1.92 -9.52 0.56
C SER A 9 1.30 -8.23 0.03
N MET A 10 0.49 -7.56 0.86
CA MET A 10 -0.15 -6.29 0.54
C MET A 10 0.15 -5.26 1.62
N ILE A 11 0.23 -3.99 1.23
CA ILE A 11 0.38 -2.83 2.12
C ILE A 11 -0.82 -1.94 1.87
N PHE A 12 -1.59 -1.65 2.91
CA PHE A 12 -2.72 -0.72 2.86
C PHE A 12 -2.40 0.55 3.61
N VAL A 13 -2.96 1.65 3.10
CA VAL A 13 -2.97 2.98 3.72
C VAL A 13 -4.43 3.36 3.97
N PRO A 14 -4.73 4.23 4.96
CA PRO A 14 -6.10 4.65 5.21
C PRO A 14 -6.67 5.43 4.03
N SER A 15 -7.94 5.18 3.71
CA SER A 15 -8.78 6.12 2.96
C SER A 15 -9.62 6.91 3.95
N VAL A 16 -9.75 8.22 3.76
CA VAL A 16 -10.57 9.07 4.62
C VAL A 16 -12.00 8.55 4.64
N ASP A 17 -12.53 8.35 5.86
CA ASP A 17 -13.84 7.74 6.13
C ASP A 17 -14.07 6.35 5.51
N GLY A 18 -13.00 5.67 5.05
CA GLY A 18 -13.09 4.38 4.36
C GLY A 18 -13.80 4.47 3.00
N ILE A 19 -13.95 5.66 2.42
CA ILE A 19 -14.61 5.86 1.13
C ILE A 19 -13.72 5.29 0.02
N SER A 20 -14.31 4.45 -0.84
CA SER A 20 -13.69 3.96 -2.07
C SER A 20 -14.73 3.78 -3.18
N HIS A 21 -14.31 3.65 -4.44
CA HIS A 21 -15.19 3.61 -5.62
C HIS A 21 -16.12 4.82 -5.70
N ASN A 22 -15.62 5.98 -5.28
CA ASN A 22 -16.36 7.23 -5.19
C ASN A 22 -15.45 8.39 -5.59
N ILE A 23 -16.01 9.45 -6.19
CA ILE A 23 -15.21 10.63 -6.58
C ILE A 23 -14.59 11.38 -5.39
N ASN A 24 -15.14 11.19 -4.19
CA ASN A 24 -14.61 11.72 -2.94
C ASN A 24 -13.60 10.78 -2.26
N GLU A 25 -13.22 9.67 -2.90
CA GLU A 25 -12.14 8.80 -2.40
C GLU A 25 -10.84 9.59 -2.30
N TYR A 26 -10.27 9.61 -1.08
CA TYR A 26 -9.10 10.41 -0.78
C TYR A 26 -8.25 9.72 0.29
N THR A 27 -6.94 9.78 0.11
CA THR A 27 -5.92 9.39 1.08
C THR A 27 -5.01 10.60 1.27
N ALA A 28 -4.69 10.94 2.52
CA ALA A 28 -3.82 12.07 2.81
C ALA A 28 -2.39 11.81 2.31
N SER A 29 -1.67 12.88 1.96
CA SER A 29 -0.32 12.73 1.38
C SER A 29 0.66 12.08 2.37
N GLU A 30 0.50 12.35 3.65
CA GLU A 30 1.29 11.78 4.74
C GLU A 30 1.09 10.26 4.86
N ASP A 31 -0.14 9.78 4.64
CA ASP A 31 -0.47 8.35 4.65
C ASP A 31 0.10 7.64 3.41
N LEU A 32 0.07 8.30 2.24
CA LEU A 32 0.72 7.79 1.02
C LEU A 32 2.23 7.67 1.20
N GLU A 33 2.87 8.68 1.77
CA GLU A 33 4.31 8.67 2.06
C GLU A 33 4.66 7.54 3.03
N ALA A 34 3.91 7.40 4.13
CA ALA A 34 4.10 6.33 5.10
C ALA A 34 4.00 4.94 4.46
N GLY A 35 2.94 4.69 3.66
CA GLY A 35 2.77 3.42 2.95
C GLY A 35 3.90 3.13 1.95
N THR A 36 4.38 4.16 1.26
CA THR A 36 5.48 4.03 0.28
C THR A 36 6.82 3.79 0.98
N ASN A 37 7.04 4.39 2.16
CA ASN A 37 8.22 4.10 2.97
C ASN A 37 8.23 2.65 3.49
N VAL A 38 7.07 2.10 3.88
CA VAL A 38 6.97 0.67 4.20
C VAL A 38 7.30 -0.19 2.97
N LEU A 39 6.76 0.15 1.80
CA LEU A 39 7.08 -0.55 0.56
C LEU A 39 8.59 -0.51 0.25
N LEU A 40 9.23 0.64 0.40
CA LEU A 40 10.67 0.81 0.19
C LEU A 40 11.47 -0.13 1.09
N GLN A 41 11.19 -0.17 2.39
CA GLN A 41 11.91 -1.04 3.33
C GLN A 41 11.69 -2.52 2.99
N VAL A 42 10.46 -2.93 2.70
CA VAL A 42 10.16 -4.32 2.30
C VAL A 42 10.92 -4.73 1.04
N LEU A 43 11.04 -3.84 0.05
CA LEU A 43 11.77 -4.13 -1.17
C LEU A 43 13.28 -4.21 -0.96
N LEU A 44 13.85 -3.37 -0.10
CA LEU A 44 15.27 -3.46 0.28
C LEU A 44 15.54 -4.79 0.97
N ASP A 45 14.73 -5.17 1.95
CA ASP A 45 14.87 -6.44 2.68
C ASP A 45 14.73 -7.68 1.78
N LEU A 46 13.87 -7.62 0.75
CA LEU A 46 13.62 -8.74 -0.18
C LEU A 46 14.61 -8.81 -1.36
N ALA A 47 15.37 -7.75 -1.60
CA ALA A 47 16.33 -7.67 -2.72
C ALA A 47 17.75 -8.12 -2.33
N GLU A 48 18.02 -8.30 -1.03
CA GLU A 48 19.24 -8.94 -0.51
C GLU A 48 19.20 -10.47 -0.66
#